data_AF-A0A9P9N992-F1
#
_entry.id   AF-A0A9P9N992-F1
#
_cell.length_a   1.000
_cell.length_b   1.000
_cell.length_c   1.000
_cell.angle_alpha   90.00
_cell.angle_beta   90.00
_cell.angle_gamma   90.00
#
_symmetry.space_group_name_H-M   'P 1'
#
loop_
_entity.id
_entity.type
_entity.pdbx_description
1 polymer ?
#
loop_
_entity_poly.entity_id
_entity_poly.type
_entity_poly.pdbx_seq_one_letter_code
_entity_poly.pdbx_strand_id
1 'polypeptide(L)'
;MSTSRRISAAEKQQYINALQTHQINTLTELRRVEKAFAVLGTPDCSEPMTLAWSYYVDSHSLLTEVRGLTRNYPFSSDCLDEAKRRVYSDPASNRSWNLCWLVLSKIQNDKLVPYYARYQASLPAMWAGHTPSSEQLTQLTNAFIAEWNYAISQMLRHWDQPPTR
;
A
#
# COMPACT_ATOMS: atom_id res chain seq x y z
N MET A 1 27.25 10.11 -0.99
CA MET A 1 27.28 8.93 -1.88
C MET A 1 27.25 7.69 -1.01
N SER A 2 26.11 7.00 -0.94
CA SER A 2 25.98 5.81 -0.10
C SER A 2 26.53 4.62 -0.88
N THR A 3 27.62 4.04 -0.40
CA THR A 3 28.20 2.80 -0.94
C THR A 3 27.18 1.68 -0.81
N SER A 4 26.61 1.21 -1.93
CA SER A 4 25.78 0.01 -1.95
C SER A 4 26.61 -1.19 -1.50
N ARG A 5 26.49 -1.55 -0.22
CA ARG A 5 27.08 -2.75 0.35
C ARG A 5 26.42 -3.95 -0.34
N ARG A 6 27.21 -4.74 -1.08
CA ARG A 6 26.75 -6.04 -1.58
C ARG A 6 26.50 -6.95 -0.39
N ILE A 7 25.30 -7.52 -0.31
CA ILE A 7 24.96 -8.49 0.74
C ILE A 7 25.67 -9.81 0.47
N SER A 8 26.10 -10.49 1.52
CA SER A 8 26.72 -11.82 1.45
C SER A 8 25.68 -12.90 1.09
N ALA A 9 26.15 -14.08 0.65
CA ALA A 9 25.28 -15.22 0.37
C ALA A 9 24.48 -15.67 1.62
N ALA A 10 25.09 -15.59 2.81
CA ALA A 10 24.43 -15.92 4.06
C ALA A 10 23.31 -14.92 4.40
N GLU A 11 23.58 -13.61 4.27
CA GLU A 11 22.57 -12.55 4.47
C GLU A 11 21.42 -12.68 3.46
N LYS A 12 21.72 -13.01 2.21
CA LYS A 12 20.70 -13.30 1.19
C LYS A 12 19.77 -14.44 1.62
N GLN A 13 20.33 -15.57 2.05
CA GLN A 13 19.53 -16.71 2.50
C GLN A 13 18.69 -16.36 3.74
N GLN A 14 19.24 -15.58 4.66
CA GLN A 14 18.50 -15.08 5.83
C GLN A 14 17.30 -14.22 5.41
N TYR A 15 17.47 -13.31 4.45
CA TYR A 15 16.36 -12.52 3.93
C TYR A 15 15.29 -13.38 3.24
N ILE A 16 15.69 -14.35 2.42
CA ILE A 16 14.74 -15.27 1.77
C ILE A 16 13.91 -16.00 2.83
N ASN A 17 14.57 -16.56 3.86
CA ASN A 17 13.89 -17.26 4.94
C ASN A 17 12.94 -16.33 5.72
N ALA A 18 13.36 -15.09 6.00
CA ALA A 18 12.54 -14.11 6.72
C ALA A 18 11.31 -13.65 5.93
N LEU A 19 11.41 -13.55 4.60
CA LEU A 19 10.27 -13.26 3.71
C LEU A 19 9.28 -14.43 3.68
N GLN A 20 9.79 -15.66 3.52
CA GLN A 20 8.97 -16.88 3.45
C GLN A 20 8.24 -17.18 4.76
N THR A 21 8.84 -16.83 5.90
CA THR A 21 8.24 -16.99 7.23
C THR A 21 7.44 -15.77 7.69
N HIS A 22 7.28 -14.76 6.82
CA HIS A 22 6.55 -13.52 7.09
C HIS A 22 7.03 -12.74 8.32
N GLN A 23 8.29 -12.94 8.74
CA GLN A 23 8.91 -12.17 9.82
C GLN A 23 9.12 -10.71 9.43
N ILE A 24 9.30 -10.46 8.13
CA ILE A 24 9.37 -9.12 7.54
C ILE A 24 8.00 -8.81 6.94
N ASN A 25 7.25 -7.92 7.59
CA ASN A 25 5.86 -7.63 7.24
C ASN A 25 5.50 -6.14 7.28
N THR A 26 6.50 -5.26 7.32
CA THR A 26 6.32 -3.81 7.20
C THR A 26 6.76 -3.31 5.83
N LEU A 27 6.14 -2.23 5.33
CA LEU A 27 6.51 -1.60 4.06
C LEU A 27 8.00 -1.26 4.01
N THR A 28 8.51 -0.66 5.09
CA THR A 28 9.90 -0.18 5.15
C THR A 28 10.90 -1.32 5.07
N GLU A 29 10.67 -2.42 5.78
CA GLU A 29 11.57 -3.56 5.75
C GLU A 29 11.51 -4.32 4.43
N LEU A 30 10.30 -4.52 3.87
CA LEU A 30 10.15 -5.12 2.54
C LEU A 30 10.89 -4.29 1.48
N ARG A 31 10.73 -2.96 1.49
CA ARG A 31 11.48 -2.06 0.58
C ARG A 31 12.98 -2.13 0.77
N ARG A 32 13.46 -2.26 2.02
CA ARG A 32 14.89 -2.41 2.31
C ARG A 32 15.43 -3.70 1.69
N VAL A 33 14.73 -4.83 1.85
CA VAL A 33 15.13 -6.11 1.26
C VAL A 33 15.06 -6.06 -0.26
N GLU A 34 14.02 -5.44 -0.82
CA GLU A 34 13.90 -5.24 -2.28
C GLU A 34 15.11 -4.52 -2.86
N LYS A 35 15.50 -3.39 -2.27
CA LYS A 35 16.67 -2.61 -2.71
C LYS A 35 17.96 -3.43 -2.59
N ALA A 36 18.08 -4.27 -1.56
CA ALA A 36 19.24 -5.16 -1.40
C ALA A 36 19.28 -6.27 -2.48
N PHE A 37 18.13 -6.87 -2.81
CA PHE A 37 18.03 -7.88 -3.86
C PHE A 37 18.26 -7.32 -5.26
N ALA A 38 17.79 -6.10 -5.54
CA ALA A 38 18.02 -5.42 -6.83
C ALA A 38 19.52 -5.25 -7.14
N VAL A 39 20.37 -5.05 -6.12
CA VAL A 39 21.83 -4.95 -6.28
C VAL A 39 22.48 -6.30 -6.66
N LEU A 40 21.88 -7.42 -6.24
CA LEU A 40 22.39 -8.75 -6.57
C LEU A 40 22.04 -9.19 -7.99
N GLY A 41 20.86 -8.81 -8.48
CA GLY A 41 20.39 -9.17 -9.82
C GLY A 41 20.18 -10.68 -10.04
N THR A 42 20.00 -11.47 -8.98
CA THR A 42 19.83 -12.92 -9.07
C THR A 42 18.35 -13.33 -9.14
N PRO A 43 17.96 -14.25 -10.04
CA PRO A 43 16.54 -14.60 -10.25
C PRO A 43 15.84 -15.21 -9.03
N ASP A 44 16.56 -15.95 -8.21
CA ASP A 44 16.08 -16.67 -7.02
C ASP A 44 15.56 -15.75 -5.90
N CYS A 45 15.82 -14.45 -5.98
CA CYS A 45 15.25 -13.46 -5.08
C CYS A 45 13.83 -13.00 -5.48
N SER A 46 13.44 -13.18 -6.75
CA SER A 46 12.25 -12.55 -7.32
C SER A 46 10.95 -13.14 -6.80
N GLU A 47 10.88 -14.47 -6.72
CA GLU A 47 9.69 -15.20 -6.25
C GLU A 47 9.43 -14.95 -4.75
N PRO A 48 10.40 -15.14 -3.83
CA PRO A 48 10.20 -14.81 -2.41
C PRO A 48 9.75 -13.37 -2.19
N MET A 49 10.32 -12.42 -2.94
CA MET A 49 9.97 -11.01 -2.85
C MET A 49 8.53 -10.74 -3.34
N THR A 50 8.13 -11.37 -4.44
CA THR A 50 6.76 -11.23 -4.99
C THR A 50 5.74 -11.79 -4.02
N LEU A 51 5.97 -12.98 -3.47
CA LEU A 51 5.08 -13.61 -2.49
C LEU A 51 4.95 -12.80 -1.21
N ALA A 52 6.04 -12.21 -0.72
CA ALA A 52 6.01 -11.36 0.47
C ALA A 52 5.18 -10.09 0.26
N TRP A 53 5.26 -9.46 -0.92
CA TRP A 53 4.39 -8.32 -1.25
C TRP A 53 2.91 -8.72 -1.35
N SER A 54 2.61 -9.87 -1.98
CA SER A 54 1.24 -10.37 -2.02
C SER A 54 0.69 -10.60 -0.62
N TYR A 55 1.46 -11.29 0.23
CA TYR A 55 1.09 -11.52 1.62
C TYR A 55 0.85 -10.20 2.36
N TYR A 56 1.75 -9.22 2.25
CA TYR A 56 1.62 -7.92 2.90
C TYR A 56 0.31 -7.18 2.53
N VAL A 57 -0.11 -7.28 1.27
CA VAL A 57 -1.34 -6.65 0.76
C VAL A 57 -2.59 -7.41 1.21
N ASP A 58 -2.54 -8.75 1.19
CA ASP A 58 -3.70 -9.60 1.44
C ASP A 58 -3.94 -9.88 2.95
N SER A 59 -2.90 -9.84 3.79
CA SER A 59 -2.96 -10.17 5.23
C SER A 59 -3.32 -9.01 6.16
N HIS A 60 -3.88 -7.91 5.64
CA HIS A 60 -4.23 -6.66 6.38
C HIS A 60 -3.04 -5.80 6.84
N SER A 61 -1.79 -6.21 6.65
CA SER A 61 -0.62 -5.39 7.03
C SER A 61 -0.63 -4.01 6.36
N LEU A 62 -0.90 -3.97 5.04
CA LEU A 62 -1.02 -2.70 4.32
C LEU A 62 -2.12 -1.79 4.91
N LEU A 63 -3.32 -2.33 5.15
CA LEU A 63 -4.42 -1.55 5.72
C LEU A 63 -4.06 -0.99 7.10
N THR A 64 -3.37 -1.80 7.91
CA THR A 64 -2.93 -1.43 9.25
C THR A 64 -1.94 -0.27 9.20
N GLU A 65 -0.93 -0.32 8.32
CA GLU A 65 0.03 0.77 8.18
C GLU A 65 -0.60 2.06 7.63
N VAL A 66 -1.49 1.96 6.63
CA VAL A 66 -2.21 3.13 6.12
C VAL A 66 -3.10 3.76 7.21
N ARG A 67 -3.73 2.94 8.06
CA ARG A 67 -4.50 3.41 9.23
C ARG A 67 -3.60 4.04 10.30
N GLY A 68 -2.37 3.59 10.44
CA GLY A 68 -1.36 4.23 11.29
C GLY A 68 -1.07 5.69 10.91
N LEU A 69 -1.27 6.04 9.63
CA LEU A 69 -1.11 7.39 9.06
C LEU A 69 -2.42 8.20 8.99
N THR A 70 -3.57 7.57 9.19
CA THR A 70 -4.91 8.19 9.09
C THR A 70 -5.65 8.10 10.43
N ARG A 71 -5.03 8.63 11.49
CA ARG A 71 -5.50 8.43 12.87
C ARG A 71 -6.78 9.18 13.18
N ASN A 72 -7.00 10.34 12.55
CA ASN A 72 -8.18 11.15 12.80
C ASN A 72 -9.39 10.59 12.03
N TYR A 73 -9.13 10.12 10.83
CA TYR A 73 -10.11 9.60 9.90
C TYR A 73 -9.62 8.27 9.30
N PRO A 74 -9.80 7.13 10.00
CA PRO A 74 -9.25 5.83 9.58
C PRO A 74 -9.55 5.47 8.13
N PHE A 75 -8.53 5.04 7.39
CA PHE A 75 -8.67 4.65 5.99
C PHE A 75 -9.69 3.52 5.78
N SER A 76 -10.49 3.65 4.73
CA SER A 76 -11.54 2.71 4.35
C SER A 76 -10.96 1.38 3.83
N SER A 77 -11.41 0.26 4.39
CA SER A 77 -11.14 -1.08 3.85
C SER A 77 -11.73 -1.23 2.45
N ASP A 78 -12.94 -0.73 2.23
CA ASP A 78 -13.65 -0.85 0.95
C ASP A 78 -12.88 -0.14 -0.18
N CYS A 79 -12.26 1.01 0.12
CA CYS A 79 -11.40 1.71 -0.83
C CYS A 79 -10.18 0.87 -1.23
N LEU A 80 -9.58 0.16 -0.27
CA LEU A 80 -8.43 -0.69 -0.50
C LEU A 80 -8.81 -1.96 -1.27
N ASP A 81 -9.92 -2.60 -0.91
CA ASP A 81 -10.38 -3.83 -1.54
C ASP A 81 -10.85 -3.60 -2.98
N GLU A 82 -11.50 -2.46 -3.25
CA GLU A 82 -11.80 -2.05 -4.62
C GLU A 82 -10.54 -1.85 -5.46
N ALA A 83 -9.50 -1.24 -4.89
CA ALA A 83 -8.22 -1.08 -5.59
C ALA A 83 -7.57 -2.43 -5.91
N LYS A 84 -7.55 -3.37 -4.95
CA LYS A 84 -7.08 -4.74 -5.18
C LYS A 84 -7.86 -5.41 -6.31
N ARG A 85 -9.19 -5.37 -6.25
CA ARG A 85 -10.08 -5.94 -7.28
C ARG A 85 -9.76 -5.37 -8.67
N ARG A 86 -9.58 -4.05 -8.76
CA ARG A 86 -9.23 -3.39 -10.02
C ARG A 86 -7.88 -3.81 -10.56
N VAL A 87 -6.86 -3.93 -9.69
CA VAL A 87 -5.54 -4.45 -10.08
C VAL A 87 -5.65 -5.88 -10.60
N TYR A 88 -6.37 -6.76 -9.92
CA TYR A 88 -6.55 -8.15 -10.39
C TYR A 88 -7.34 -8.26 -11.70
N SER A 89 -8.26 -7.32 -11.95
CA SER A 89 -9.05 -7.28 -13.19
C SER A 89 -8.36 -6.58 -14.36
N ASP A 90 -7.28 -5.85 -14.11
CA ASP A 90 -6.62 -5.04 -15.13
C ASP A 90 -5.62 -5.89 -15.94
N PRO A 91 -5.87 -6.14 -17.24
CA PRO A 91 -4.94 -6.89 -18.07
C PRO A 91 -3.57 -6.22 -18.20
N ALA A 92 -3.47 -4.91 -17.91
CA ALA A 92 -2.21 -4.17 -17.88
C ALA A 92 -1.49 -4.25 -16.52
N SER A 93 -2.06 -4.87 -15.48
CA SER A 93 -1.41 -5.01 -14.18
C SER A 93 -0.18 -5.93 -14.18
N ASN A 94 0.07 -6.64 -15.29
CA ASN A 94 1.34 -7.34 -15.55
C ASN A 94 2.57 -6.42 -15.68
N ARG A 95 2.40 -5.09 -15.67
CA ARG A 95 3.48 -4.09 -15.80
C ARG A 95 4.38 -3.97 -14.58
N SER A 96 3.96 -4.45 -13.41
CA SER A 96 4.80 -4.49 -12.21
C SER A 96 4.60 -5.82 -11.48
N TRP A 97 5.67 -6.28 -10.86
CA TRP A 97 5.64 -7.45 -9.98
C TRP A 97 5.31 -7.06 -8.53
N ASN A 98 5.28 -5.75 -8.20
CA ASN A 98 5.04 -5.24 -6.85
C ASN A 98 3.55 -4.91 -6.65
N LEU A 99 2.81 -5.85 -6.06
CA LEU A 99 1.37 -5.71 -5.84
C LEU A 99 1.01 -4.49 -4.97
N CYS A 100 1.81 -4.21 -3.92
CA CYS A 100 1.55 -3.09 -3.03
C CYS A 100 1.60 -1.76 -3.78
N TRP A 101 2.63 -1.55 -4.60
CA TRP A 101 2.75 -0.34 -5.41
C TRP A 101 1.59 -0.22 -6.42
N LEU A 102 1.20 -1.33 -7.07
CA LEU A 102 0.08 -1.35 -8.01
C LEU A 102 -1.23 -0.92 -7.33
N VAL A 103 -1.52 -1.46 -6.15
CA VAL A 103 -2.74 -1.14 -5.39
C VAL A 103 -2.74 0.33 -4.98
N LEU A 104 -1.66 0.84 -4.38
CA LEU A 104 -1.55 2.26 -3.99
C LEU A 104 -1.67 3.20 -5.19
N SER A 105 -1.03 2.85 -6.31
CA SER A 105 -1.11 3.63 -7.55
C SER A 105 -2.50 3.59 -8.15
N LYS A 106 -3.20 2.46 -8.07
CA LYS A 106 -4.58 2.33 -8.54
C LYS A 106 -5.52 3.22 -7.73
N ILE A 107 -5.37 3.28 -6.40
CA ILE A 107 -6.12 4.19 -5.53
C ILE A 107 -5.99 5.65 -6.01
N GLN A 108 -4.76 6.07 -6.31
CA GLN A 108 -4.46 7.43 -6.74
C GLN A 108 -4.97 7.72 -8.17
N ASN A 109 -4.62 6.86 -9.13
CA ASN A 109 -4.89 7.08 -10.55
C ASN A 109 -6.38 7.00 -10.89
N ASP A 110 -7.10 6.08 -10.26
CA ASP A 110 -8.54 5.91 -10.46
C ASP A 110 -9.37 6.87 -9.59
N LYS A 111 -8.71 7.73 -8.79
CA LYS A 111 -9.34 8.69 -7.89
C LYS A 111 -10.38 8.04 -6.98
N LEU A 112 -10.02 6.92 -6.34
CA LEU A 112 -10.93 6.18 -5.45
C LEU A 112 -11.23 6.96 -4.17
N VAL A 113 -10.24 7.71 -3.66
CA VAL A 113 -10.33 8.43 -2.38
C VAL A 113 -11.57 9.34 -2.31
N PRO A 114 -11.84 10.27 -3.25
CA PRO A 114 -13.04 11.11 -3.20
C PRO A 114 -14.36 10.35 -3.08
N TYR A 115 -14.51 9.25 -3.82
CA TYR A 115 -15.73 8.44 -3.79
C TYR A 115 -15.92 7.77 -2.43
N TYR A 116 -14.90 7.05 -1.95
CA TYR A 116 -14.99 6.32 -0.69
C TYR A 116 -15.00 7.24 0.53
N ALA A 117 -14.36 8.41 0.45
CA ALA A 117 -14.43 9.43 1.49
C ALA A 117 -15.86 9.96 1.66
N ARG A 118 -16.54 10.24 0.53
CA ARG A 118 -17.94 10.67 0.56
C ARG A 118 -18.86 9.56 1.07
N TYR A 119 -18.65 8.33 0.61
CA TYR A 119 -19.39 7.17 1.07
C TYR A 119 -19.24 6.99 2.59
N GLN A 120 -18.01 6.97 3.10
CA GLN A 120 -17.73 6.88 4.54
C GLN A 120 -18.37 8.01 5.32
N ALA A 121 -18.23 9.26 4.85
CA ALA A 121 -18.82 10.44 5.47
C ALA A 121 -20.36 10.40 5.46
N SER A 122 -20.99 9.65 4.55
CA SER A 122 -22.45 9.51 4.48
C SER A 122 -23.02 8.45 5.43
N LEU A 123 -22.17 7.61 6.02
CA LEU A 123 -22.63 6.55 6.91
C LEU A 123 -23.27 7.14 8.17
N PRO A 124 -24.48 6.68 8.58
CA PRO A 124 -25.16 7.19 9.77
C PRO A 124 -24.32 7.11 11.06
N ALA A 125 -23.42 6.12 11.14
CA ALA A 125 -22.51 5.94 12.27
C ALA A 125 -21.57 7.15 12.49
N MET A 126 -21.21 7.89 11.42
CA MET A 126 -20.38 9.09 11.52
C MET A 126 -21.10 10.26 12.21
N TRP A 127 -22.42 10.18 12.30
CA TRP A 127 -23.29 11.26 12.77
C TRP A 127 -24.10 10.84 13.99
N ALA A 128 -23.71 9.76 14.67
CA ALA A 128 -24.46 9.18 15.78
C ALA A 128 -25.95 8.91 15.45
N GLY A 129 -26.25 8.55 14.20
CA GLY A 129 -27.60 8.31 13.71
C GLY A 129 -28.36 9.56 13.22
N HIS A 130 -27.79 10.76 13.34
CA HIS A 130 -28.39 11.97 12.79
C HIS A 130 -28.17 12.10 11.28
N THR A 131 -29.07 12.84 10.62
CA THR A 131 -28.91 13.18 9.21
C THR A 131 -28.08 14.45 9.08
N PRO A 132 -26.88 14.42 8.47
CA PRO A 132 -26.07 15.61 8.27
C PRO A 132 -26.68 16.54 7.23
N SER A 133 -26.37 17.83 7.32
CA SER A 133 -26.57 18.75 6.21
C SER A 133 -25.61 18.44 5.06
N SER A 134 -25.92 18.94 3.86
CA SER A 134 -25.03 18.81 2.70
C SER A 134 -23.66 19.47 2.94
N GLU A 135 -23.63 20.56 3.70
CA GLU A 135 -22.39 21.25 4.08
C GLU A 135 -21.56 20.41 5.05
N GLN A 136 -22.17 19.87 6.11
CA GLN A 136 -21.48 19.01 7.08
C GLN A 136 -20.90 17.76 6.40
N LEU A 137 -21.67 17.13 5.52
CA LEU A 137 -21.21 15.99 4.73
C LEU A 137 -20.00 16.36 3.87
N THR A 138 -20.03 17.53 3.24
CA THR A 138 -18.93 18.02 2.40
C THR A 138 -17.68 18.31 3.23
N GLN A 139 -17.82 18.95 4.39
CA GLN A 139 -16.70 19.24 5.29
C GLN A 139 -16.03 17.95 5.77
N LEU A 140 -16.81 16.96 6.23
CA LEU A 140 -16.26 15.68 6.67
C LEU A 140 -15.62 14.90 5.51
N THR A 141 -16.26 14.90 4.33
CA THR A 141 -15.69 14.31 3.11
C THR A 141 -14.32 14.90 2.80
N ASN A 142 -14.18 16.23 2.84
CA ASN A 142 -12.92 16.91 2.57
C ASN A 142 -11.83 16.57 3.61
N ALA A 143 -12.22 16.39 4.88
CA ALA A 143 -11.29 15.97 5.93
C ALA A 143 -10.75 14.55 5.67
N PHE A 144 -11.63 13.59 5.32
CA PHE A 144 -11.23 12.26 4.86
C PHE A 144 -10.29 12.34 3.65
N ILE A 145 -10.68 13.08 2.60
CA ILE A 145 -9.88 13.22 1.37
C ILE A 145 -8.46 13.73 1.68
N ALA A 146 -8.34 14.75 2.54
CA ALA A 146 -7.06 15.34 2.88
C ALA A 146 -6.13 14.32 3.56
N GLU A 147 -6.61 13.64 4.61
CA GLU A 147 -5.78 12.71 5.38
C GLU A 147 -5.46 11.43 4.58
N TRP A 148 -6.43 10.92 3.82
CA TRP A 148 -6.25 9.71 3.02
C TRP A 148 -5.28 9.93 1.86
N ASN A 149 -5.39 11.06 1.14
CA ASN A 149 -4.42 11.38 0.10
C ASN A 149 -3.02 11.62 0.67
N TYR A 150 -2.92 12.23 1.84
CA TYR A 150 -1.64 12.36 2.54
C TYR A 150 -1.03 10.98 2.82
N ALA A 151 -1.78 10.06 3.42
CA ALA A 151 -1.29 8.72 3.76
C ALA A 151 -0.86 7.92 2.52
N ILE A 152 -1.70 7.87 1.47
CA ILE A 152 -1.36 7.18 0.22
C ILE A 152 -0.09 7.79 -0.41
N SER A 153 0.03 9.12 -0.39
CA SER A 153 1.24 9.79 -0.88
C SER A 153 2.48 9.45 -0.05
N GLN A 154 2.37 9.35 1.27
CA GLN A 154 3.50 8.93 2.12
C GLN A 154 3.92 7.49 1.81
N MET A 155 2.98 6.57 1.66
CA MET A 155 3.29 5.18 1.32
C MET A 155 3.98 5.07 -0.06
N LEU A 156 3.50 5.80 -1.06
CA LEU A 156 4.08 5.78 -2.41
C LEU A 156 5.49 6.36 -2.47
N ARG A 157 5.87 7.29 -1.57
CA ARG A 157 7.23 7.87 -1.51
C ARG A 157 8.33 6.84 -1.21
N HIS A 158 7.98 5.65 -0.75
CA HIS A 158 8.96 4.57 -0.56
C HIS A 158 9.54 4.03 -1.89
N TRP A 159 8.95 4.38 -3.02
CA TRP A 159 9.46 4.10 -4.35
C TRP A 159 9.90 5.40 -5.01
N ASP A 160 11.22 5.60 -5.13
CA ASP A 160 11.81 6.77 -5.82
C ASP A 160 11.44 6.78 -7.32
N GLN A 161 11.26 5.59 -7.90
CA GLN A 161 10.74 5.35 -9.25
C GLN A 161 9.73 4.18 -9.21
N PRO A 162 8.72 4.18 -10.11
CA PRO A 162 7.83 3.04 -10.28
C PRO A 162 8.61 1.72 -10.44
N PRO A 163 8.30 0.65 -9.68
CA PRO A 163 8.90 -0.68 -9.83
C PRO A 163 8.28 -1.40 -11.05
N THR A 164 8.35 -0.77 -12.22
CA THR A 164 7.85 -1.32 -13.49
C THR A 164 8.92 -2.21 -14.13
N ARG A 165 8.48 -3.22 -14.87
CA ARG A 165 9.37 -4.05 -15.71
C ARG A 165 9.83 -3.32 -16.96
#